data_AF-A0A381WTS9-F1
#
_entry.id   AF-A0A381WTS9-F1
#
_cell.length_a   1.000
_cell.length_b   1.000
_cell.length_c   1.000
_cell.angle_alpha   90.00
_cell.angle_beta   90.00
_cell.angle_gamma   90.00
#
_symmetry.space_group_name_H-M   'P 1'
#
loop_
_entity.id
_entity.type
_entity.pdbx_description
1 polymer ?
#
loop_
_entity_poly.entity_id
_entity_poly.type
_entity_poly.pdbx_seq_one_letter_code
_entity_poly.pdbx_strand_id
1 'polypeptide(L)'
;MKNACAKRPLPIGSIEKAIEEIETYLVSAGRAEMSSRVIGEIVMERLRSLDRVAYIRFASVYRDFRDIESFKEEVDALLQPKKEEASSQLSFLKDDELTPVGRRKRGRKPKKPTAQI
;
A
#
# COMPACT_ATOMS: atom_id res chain seq x y z
N MET A 1 -18.58 -1.52 12.34
CA MET A 1 -17.27 -1.76 12.99
C MET A 1 -17.39 -2.36 14.40
N LYS A 2 -17.99 -1.67 15.39
CA LYS A 2 -18.07 -2.15 16.79
C LYS A 2 -18.62 -3.58 16.95
N ASN A 3 -19.73 -3.92 16.29
CA ASN A 3 -20.28 -5.28 16.31
C ASN A 3 -19.29 -6.33 15.77
N ALA A 4 -18.56 -5.99 14.72
CA ALA A 4 -17.55 -6.85 14.13
C ALA A 4 -16.30 -6.99 15.01
N CYS A 5 -16.09 -6.13 16.01
CA CYS A 5 -15.00 -6.26 16.99
C CYS A 5 -15.46 -6.85 18.33
N ALA A 6 -16.77 -7.07 18.52
CA ALA A 6 -17.32 -7.52 19.80
C ALA A 6 -16.68 -8.84 20.27
N LYS A 7 -16.35 -8.90 21.57
CA LYS A 7 -15.73 -10.05 22.26
C LYS A 7 -14.34 -10.44 21.75
N ARG A 8 -13.66 -9.57 20.99
CA ARG A 8 -12.23 -9.77 20.62
C ARG A 8 -11.33 -9.17 21.70
N PRO A 9 -10.21 -9.83 22.05
CA PRO A 9 -9.21 -9.28 22.95
C PRO A 9 -8.39 -8.23 22.21
N LEU A 10 -8.94 -7.02 22.07
CA LEU A 10 -8.28 -5.88 21.43
C LEU A 10 -7.70 -4.95 22.50
N PRO A 11 -6.58 -4.26 22.22
CA PRO A 11 -6.07 -3.27 23.14
C PRO A 11 -7.12 -2.18 23.39
N ILE A 12 -7.20 -1.71 24.63
CA ILE A 12 -8.19 -0.72 25.06
C ILE A 12 -8.08 0.53 24.19
N GLY A 13 -9.21 1.03 23.70
CA GLY A 13 -9.28 2.23 22.85
C GLY A 13 -8.88 2.02 21.39
N SER A 14 -8.47 0.81 20.98
CA SER A 14 -8.06 0.58 19.57
C SER A 14 -9.21 0.74 18.59
N ILE A 15 -10.43 0.37 19.00
CA ILE A 15 -11.62 0.50 18.14
C ILE A 15 -11.98 1.97 18.00
N GLU A 16 -12.02 2.70 19.12
CA GLU A 16 -12.31 4.14 19.16
C GLU A 16 -11.31 4.92 18.32
N LYS A 17 -10.02 4.65 18.51
CA LYS A 17 -8.95 5.26 17.72
C LYS A 17 -9.10 4.98 16.23
N ALA A 18 -9.39 3.73 15.85
CA ALA A 18 -9.58 3.38 14.45
C ALA A 18 -10.81 4.08 13.84
N ILE A 19 -11.89 4.27 14.61
CA ILE A 19 -13.07 5.04 14.17
C ILE A 19 -12.70 6.52 13.97
N GLU A 20 -12.00 7.12 14.94
CA GLU A 20 -11.55 8.52 14.88
C GLU A 20 -10.63 8.78 13.68
N GLU A 21 -9.72 7.86 13.40
CA GLU A 21 -8.83 7.95 12.23
C GLU A 21 -9.62 7.88 10.91
N ILE A 22 -10.67 7.05 10.84
CA ILE A 22 -11.55 6.98 9.67
C ILE A 22 -12.35 8.27 9.54
N GLU A 23 -12.95 8.78 10.61
CA GLU A 23 -13.70 10.03 10.60
C GLU A 23 -12.83 11.21 10.16
N THR A 24 -11.62 11.31 10.72
CA THR A 24 -10.64 12.34 10.35
C THR A 24 -10.26 12.24 8.87
N TYR A 25 -10.02 11.02 8.36
CA TYR A 25 -9.77 10.80 6.93
C TYR A 25 -10.95 11.26 6.07
N LEU A 26 -12.17 10.94 6.48
CA LEU A 26 -13.37 11.32 5.73
C LEU A 26 -13.56 12.84 5.71
N VAL A 27 -13.38 13.52 6.84
CA VAL A 27 -13.49 14.99 6.92
C VAL A 27 -12.42 15.67 6.08
N SER A 28 -11.17 15.19 6.16
CA SER A 28 -10.02 15.77 5.43
C SER A 28 -10.09 15.54 3.92
N ALA A 29 -10.87 14.57 3.44
CA ALA A 29 -11.07 14.34 2.01
C ALA A 29 -11.78 15.51 1.29
N GLY A 30 -12.38 16.45 2.02
CA GLY A 30 -12.94 17.70 1.48
C GLY A 30 -14.14 17.50 0.55
N ARG A 31 -14.81 16.35 0.63
CA ARG A 31 -15.99 16.02 -0.18
C ARG A 31 -17.26 16.22 0.64
N ALA A 32 -18.27 16.85 0.05
CA ALA A 32 -19.58 17.03 0.68
C ALA A 32 -20.33 15.69 0.84
N GLU A 33 -20.13 14.76 -0.11
CA GLU A 33 -20.78 13.46 -0.11
C GLU A 33 -19.78 12.35 -0.41
N MET A 34 -19.98 11.19 0.22
CA MET A 34 -19.20 9.98 -0.03
C MET A 34 -20.10 8.76 -0.16
N SER A 35 -19.77 7.92 -1.14
CA SER A 35 -20.44 6.63 -1.28
C SER A 35 -20.19 5.77 -0.05
N SER A 36 -21.23 5.09 0.43
CA SER A 36 -21.13 4.10 1.51
C SER A 36 -20.14 2.98 1.18
N ARG A 37 -19.99 2.66 -0.11
CA ARG A 37 -19.00 1.69 -0.59
C ARG A 37 -17.59 2.07 -0.17
N VAL A 38 -17.16 3.31 -0.45
CA VAL A 38 -15.82 3.81 -0.08
C VAL A 38 -15.60 3.72 1.43
N ILE A 39 -16.58 4.11 2.24
CA ILE A 39 -16.49 4.01 3.71
C ILE A 39 -16.30 2.55 4.14
N GLY A 40 -17.07 1.64 3.56
CA GLY A 40 -16.96 0.20 3.84
C GLY A 40 -15.59 -0.38 3.48
N GLU A 41 -15.00 0.03 2.36
CA GLU A 41 -13.64 -0.38 1.97
C GLU A 41 -12.59 0.11 2.98
N ILE A 42 -12.69 1.38 3.41
CA ILE A 42 -11.78 1.94 4.43
C ILE A 42 -11.91 1.16 5.76
N VAL A 43 -13.15 0.90 6.20
CA VAL A 43 -13.40 0.11 7.43
C VAL A 43 -12.80 -1.30 7.29
N MET A 44 -12.98 -1.94 6.13
CA MET A 44 -12.40 -3.25 5.85
C MET A 44 -10.88 -3.24 5.94
N GLU A 45 -10.21 -2.26 5.35
CA GLU A 45 -8.76 -2.14 5.42
C GLU A 45 -8.26 -1.98 6.85
N ARG A 46 -8.89 -1.07 7.62
CA ARG A 46 -8.54 -0.86 9.04
C ARG A 46 -8.78 -2.09 9.90
N LEU A 47 -9.90 -2.81 9.68
CA LEU A 47 -10.17 -4.06 10.37
C LEU A 47 -9.18 -5.16 10.01
N ARG A 48 -8.75 -5.24 8.74
CA ARG A 48 -7.77 -6.24 8.30
C ARG A 48 -6.44 -6.08 9.04
N SER A 49 -5.99 -4.84 9.28
CA SER A 49 -4.78 -4.56 10.06
C SER A 49 -4.97 -4.75 11.57
N LEU A 50 -6.17 -4.47 12.07
CA LEU A 50 -6.45 -4.48 13.51
C LEU A 50 -6.76 -5.89 14.04
N ASP A 51 -7.62 -6.63 13.33
CA ASP A 51 -7.99 -8.00 13.70
C ASP A 51 -8.65 -8.77 12.54
N ARG A 52 -7.99 -9.85 12.12
CA ARG A 52 -8.43 -10.69 10.98
C ARG A 52 -9.81 -11.32 11.20
N VAL A 53 -10.20 -11.63 12.45
CA VAL A 53 -11.52 -12.21 12.75
C VAL A 53 -12.61 -11.13 12.72
N ALA A 54 -12.30 -9.92 13.17
CA ALA A 54 -13.21 -8.79 13.06
C ALA A 54 -13.42 -8.39 11.60
N TYR A 55 -12.35 -8.42 10.81
CA TYR A 55 -12.42 -8.25 9.37
C TYR A 55 -13.40 -9.23 8.72
N ILE A 56 -13.25 -10.54 8.94
CA ILE A 56 -14.09 -11.53 8.26
C ILE A 56 -15.57 -11.41 8.68
N ARG A 57 -15.85 -11.09 9.95
CA ARG A 57 -17.22 -10.84 10.44
C ARG A 57 -17.85 -9.59 9.82
N PHE A 58 -17.06 -8.56 9.56
CA PHE A 58 -17.55 -7.38 8.86
C PHE A 58 -17.77 -7.69 7.36
N ALA A 59 -16.80 -8.36 6.74
CA ALA A 59 -16.85 -8.73 5.33
C ALA A 59 -18.07 -9.61 5.02
N SER A 60 -18.48 -10.50 5.93
CA SER A 60 -19.64 -11.37 5.70
C SER A 60 -20.94 -10.62 5.49
N VAL A 61 -21.12 -9.48 6.15
CA VAL A 61 -22.29 -8.62 5.97
C VAL A 61 -22.07 -7.64 4.81
N TYR A 62 -20.87 -7.06 4.71
CA TYR A 62 -20.59 -6.03 3.73
C TYR A 62 -20.55 -6.56 2.28
N ARG A 63 -19.97 -7.76 2.08
CA ARG A 63 -19.87 -8.41 0.75
C ARG A 63 -21.03 -9.35 0.43
N ASP A 64 -21.94 -9.58 1.38
CA ASP A 64 -23.09 -10.48 1.25
C ASP A 64 -22.70 -11.82 0.61
N PHE A 65 -21.80 -12.56 1.27
CA PHE A 65 -21.35 -13.85 0.75
C PHE A 65 -22.54 -14.82 0.73
N ARG A 66 -23.00 -15.16 -0.47
CA ARG A 66 -24.12 -16.10 -0.67
C ARG A 66 -23.68 -17.56 -0.62
N ASP A 67 -22.38 -17.82 -0.74
CA ASP A 67 -21.80 -19.16 -0.77
C ASP A 67 -20.64 -19.29 0.24
N ILE A 68 -20.55 -20.49 0.83
CA ILE A 68 -19.47 -20.93 1.71
C ILE A 68 -18.13 -20.95 0.95
N GLU A 69 -18.16 -21.26 -0.36
CA GLU A 69 -16.96 -21.27 -1.20
C GLU A 69 -16.32 -19.89 -1.28
N SER A 70 -17.11 -18.84 -1.55
CA SER A 70 -16.63 -17.45 -1.55
C SER A 70 -16.12 -17.00 -0.18
N PHE A 71 -16.73 -17.49 0.90
CA PHE A 71 -16.24 -17.23 2.26
C PHE A 71 -14.88 -17.89 2.50
N LYS A 72 -14.70 -19.13 2.05
CA LYS A 72 -13.43 -19.86 2.16
C LYS A 72 -12.33 -19.16 1.39
N GLU A 73 -12.59 -18.73 0.15
CA GLU A 73 -11.63 -17.97 -0.65
C GLU A 73 -11.17 -16.70 0.06
N GLU A 74 -12.07 -15.97 0.70
CA GLU A 74 -11.70 -14.77 1.47
C GLU A 74 -10.84 -15.12 2.70
N VAL A 75 -11.15 -16.22 3.40
CA VAL A 75 -10.34 -16.70 4.53
C VAL A 75 -8.94 -17.12 4.08
N ASP A 76 -8.85 -17.82 2.95
CA ASP A 76 -7.58 -18.24 2.35
C ASP A 76 -6.76 -17.01 1.91
N ALA A 77 -7.41 -16.00 1.33
CA ALA A 77 -6.78 -14.73 0.97
C ALA A 77 -6.25 -13.94 2.18
N LEU A 78 -6.83 -14.12 3.37
CA LEU A 78 -6.32 -13.52 4.60
C LEU A 78 -5.08 -14.24 5.14
N LEU A 79 -4.93 -15.53 4.85
CA LEU A 79 -3.79 -16.35 5.30
C LEU A 79 -2.54 -16.07 4.47
N GLN A 80 -2.70 -15.59 3.24
CA GLN A 80 -1.59 -15.17 2.41
C GLN A 80 -1.13 -13.76 2.82
N PRO A 81 0.16 -13.56 3.15
CA PRO A 81 0.68 -12.21 3.36
C PRO A 81 0.50 -11.43 2.06
N LYS A 82 -0.12 -10.24 2.12
CA LYS A 82 -0.22 -9.34 0.97
C LYS A 82 1.22 -9.06 0.53
N LYS A 83 1.64 -9.65 -0.60
CA LYS A 83 2.85 -9.23 -1.29
C LYS A 83 2.61 -7.75 -1.60
N GLU A 84 3.24 -6.87 -0.85
CA GLU A 84 3.28 -5.46 -1.23
C GLU A 84 3.73 -5.41 -2.68
N GLU A 85 3.01 -4.64 -3.50
CA GLU A 85 3.31 -4.38 -4.89
C GLU A 85 4.60 -3.53 -5.01
N ALA A 86 5.67 -3.93 -4.34
CA ALA A 86 7.01 -3.38 -4.51
C ALA A 86 7.68 -3.88 -5.81
N SER A 87 7.03 -4.80 -6.56
CA SER A 87 7.61 -5.41 -7.76
C SER A 87 7.24 -4.72 -9.08
N SER A 88 6.20 -3.87 -9.12
CA SER A 88 5.81 -3.15 -10.35
C SER A 88 6.73 -1.98 -10.69
N GLN A 89 7.55 -1.50 -9.73
CA GLN A 89 8.59 -0.50 -9.98
C GLN A 89 9.94 -1.12 -10.34
N LEU A 90 10.16 -2.40 -10.02
CA LEU A 90 11.41 -3.13 -10.29
C LEU A 90 11.51 -3.66 -11.73
N SER A 91 10.42 -3.62 -12.51
CA SER A 91 10.43 -3.94 -13.93
C SER A 91 10.95 -2.81 -14.83
N PHE A 92 11.15 -1.59 -14.30
CA PHE A 92 11.60 -0.45 -15.11
C PHE A 92 13.14 -0.28 -15.17
N LEU A 93 13.90 -1.00 -14.34
CA LEU A 93 15.35 -0.83 -14.21
C LEU A 93 16.19 -1.97 -14.81
N LYS A 94 15.61 -2.83 -15.66
CA LYS A 94 16.31 -4.04 -16.11
C LYS A 94 16.91 -4.05 -17.52
N ASP A 95 16.75 -3.00 -18.33
CA ASP A 95 17.19 -3.07 -19.73
C ASP A 95 18.20 -2.03 -20.22
N ASP A 96 18.75 -1.13 -19.39
CA ASP A 96 19.61 -0.07 -19.94
C ASP A 96 20.83 0.35 -19.10
N GLU A 97 21.73 -0.58 -18.73
CA GLU A 97 23.13 -0.21 -18.55
C GLU A 97 24.11 -1.40 -18.57
N LEU A 98 24.59 -1.75 -19.76
CA LEU A 98 25.92 -2.32 -19.97
C LEU A 98 26.47 -1.81 -21.31
N THR A 99 26.63 -0.48 -21.43
CA THR A 99 27.56 0.07 -22.42
C THR A 99 28.91 0.28 -21.74
N PRO A 100 30.02 -0.30 -22.26
CA PRO A 100 31.32 -0.09 -21.66
C PRO A 100 31.78 1.35 -21.97
N VAL A 101 31.81 2.21 -20.95
CA VAL A 101 32.35 3.57 -21.05
C VAL A 101 33.84 3.49 -21.39
N GLY A 102 34.17 3.84 -22.63
CA GLY A 102 35.54 3.93 -23.13
C GLY A 102 36.36 4.99 -22.38
N ARG A 103 37.44 4.55 -21.73
CA ARG A 103 38.38 5.38 -20.98
C ARG A 103 39.15 6.32 -21.92
N ARG A 104 38.66 7.55 -22.12
CA ARG A 104 39.39 8.61 -22.85
C ARG A 104 40.62 9.07 -22.05
N LYS A 105 41.83 8.67 -22.49
CA LYS A 105 43.10 9.23 -22.03
C LYS A 105 43.19 10.72 -22.40
N ARG A 106 43.16 11.60 -21.40
CA ARG A 106 43.49 13.03 -21.55
C ARG A 106 45.01 13.17 -21.72
N GLY A 107 45.48 13.20 -22.97
CA GLY A 107 46.83 13.63 -23.33
C GLY A 107 46.88 15.14 -23.53
N ARG A 108 47.61 15.84 -22.67
CA ARG A 108 47.87 17.29 -22.73
C ARG A 108 48.83 17.60 -23.88
N LYS A 109 48.40 18.33 -24.92
CA LYS A 109 49.31 18.91 -25.92
C LYS A 109 49.96 20.18 -25.35
N PRO A 110 51.28 20.41 -25.54
CA PRO A 110 51.93 21.64 -25.13
C PRO A 110 51.63 22.78 -26.11
N LYS A 111 51.43 24.00 -25.60
CA LYS A 111 51.34 25.23 -26.40
C LYS A 111 52.75 25.76 -26.67
N LYS A 112 53.07 26.12 -27.92
CA LYS A 112 54.13 27.08 -28.26
C LYS A 112 53.48 28.43 -28.58
N PRO A 113 54.13 29.55 -28.21
CA PRO A 113 54.31 30.59 -29.21
C PRO A 113 55.73 31.21 -29.24
N THR A 114 56.15 31.42 -30.48
CA THR A 114 57.10 32.29 -31.18
C THR A 114 57.87 33.43 -30.46
N ALA A 115 59.20 33.38 -30.65
CA ALA A 115 60.23 34.39 -31.03
C ALA A 115 60.46 35.73 -30.28
N GLN A 116 61.77 35.95 -29.98
CA GLN A 116 62.60 37.18 -29.88
C GLN A 116 63.80 36.81 -28.96
N ILE A 117 65.10 36.96 -29.25
CA ILE A 117 65.95 37.73 -30.17
C ILE A 117 67.08 36.79 -30.66
#